data_AF-A0AAE8W2C4-F1
#
_entry.id   AF-A0AAE8W2C4-F1
#
_cell.length_a   1.000
_cell.length_b   1.000
_cell.length_c   1.000
_cell.angle_alpha   90.00
_cell.angle_beta   90.00
_cell.angle_gamma   90.00
#
_symmetry.space_group_name_H-M   'P 1'
#
loop_
_entity.id
_entity.type
_entity.pdbx_description
1 polymer ?
#
loop_
_entity_poly.entity_id
_entity_poly.type
_entity_poly.pdbx_seq_one_letter_code
_entity_poly.pdbx_strand_id
1 'polypeptide(L)'
;MWDTVLDGDRRVCAACGTPVRSYQFRFHPPESAMFERCVGLGWCSGCRIYSATMVRVPRTRVLVDALASLPEDQRERLLREEAALVDFLDGRGGEQRPSTPGM
;
A
#
# COMPACT_ATOMS: atom_id res chain seq x y z
N MET A 1 12.31 8.34 -7.18
CA MET A 1 12.63 7.00 -6.63
C MET A 1 13.45 7.24 -5.39
N TRP A 2 13.01 6.74 -4.23
CA TRP A 2 13.71 6.89 -2.96
C TRP A 2 14.37 5.57 -2.60
N ASP A 3 15.51 5.66 -1.92
CA ASP A 3 16.28 4.46 -1.58
C ASP A 3 15.77 3.78 -0.33
N THR A 4 15.68 2.45 -0.42
CA THR A 4 15.32 1.58 0.68
C THR A 4 16.37 0.49 0.80
N VAL A 5 16.78 0.17 2.02
CA VAL A 5 17.73 -0.91 2.30
C VAL A 5 17.05 -2.01 3.10
N LEU A 6 17.62 -3.22 3.05
CA LEU A 6 17.19 -4.32 3.91
C LEU A 6 17.96 -4.24 5.24
N ASP A 7 17.22 -4.20 6.34
CA ASP A 7 17.70 -4.32 7.72
C ASP A 7 17.12 -5.61 8.30
N GLY A 8 17.88 -6.71 8.18
CA GLY A 8 17.39 -8.06 8.44
C GLY A 8 16.20 -8.42 7.54
N ASP A 9 15.06 -8.76 8.15
CA ASP A 9 13.80 -9.08 7.46
C ASP A 9 12.95 -7.83 7.12
N ARG A 10 13.39 -6.64 7.51
CA ARG A 10 12.62 -5.40 7.33
C ARG A 10 13.23 -4.54 6.25
N ARG A 11 12.37 -3.91 5.45
CA ARG A 11 12.80 -2.84 4.55
C ARG A 11 12.74 -1.51 5.31
N VAL A 12 13.82 -0.74 5.30
CA VAL A 12 13.92 0.56 5.97
C VAL A 12 14.29 1.65 4.97
N CYS A 13 13.91 2.88 5.27
CA CYS A 13 14.30 4.05 4.50
C CYS A 13 15.81 4.27 4.62
N ALA A 14 16.53 4.36 3.50
CA ALA A 14 17.98 4.56 3.52
C ALA A 14 18.39 5.91 4.13
N ALA A 15 17.50 6.91 4.09
CA ALA A 15 17.79 8.25 4.57
C ALA A 15 17.63 8.43 6.09
N CYS A 16 16.60 7.81 6.70
CA CYS A 16 16.27 8.04 8.10
C CYS A 16 16.15 6.77 8.95
N GLY A 17 16.36 5.58 8.37
CA GLY A 17 16.29 4.30 9.07
C GLY A 17 14.87 3.88 9.52
N THR A 18 13.84 4.69 9.25
CA THR A 18 12.46 4.35 9.61
C THR A 18 11.97 3.15 8.77
N PRO A 19 11.27 2.18 9.36
CA PRO A 19 10.66 1.08 8.61
C PRO A 19 9.77 1.58 7.47
N VAL A 20 9.94 0.98 6.30
CA VAL A 20 9.10 1.25 5.14
C VAL A 20 7.78 0.53 5.32
N ARG A 21 6.70 1.30 5.32
CA ARG A 21 5.35 0.76 5.31
C ARG A 21 4.91 0.48 3.88
N SER A 22 4.06 -0.52 3.71
CA SER A 22 3.48 -0.83 2.41
C SER A 22 2.02 -1.26 2.50
N TYR A 23 1.27 -0.95 1.45
CA TYR A 23 -0.16 -1.21 1.36
C TYR A 23 -0.54 -1.49 -0.09
N GLN A 24 -1.27 -2.58 -0.34
CA GLN A 24 -1.82 -2.92 -1.65
C GLN A 24 -3.33 -2.88 -1.62
N PHE A 25 -3.96 -2.34 -2.67
CA PHE A 25 -5.41 -2.34 -2.77
C PHE A 25 -5.90 -2.58 -4.20
N ARG A 26 -7.13 -3.12 -4.28
CA ARG A 26 -7.86 -3.28 -5.54
C ARG A 26 -8.42 -1.93 -5.95
N PHE A 27 -8.05 -1.48 -7.15
CA PHE A 27 -8.60 -0.26 -7.75
C PHE A 27 -9.80 -0.56 -8.66
N HIS A 28 -9.82 -1.74 -9.28
CA HIS A 28 -10.89 -2.17 -10.16
C HIS A 28 -11.88 -3.10 -9.44
N PRO A 29 -13.16 -3.12 -9.84
CA PRO A 29 -14.17 -4.03 -9.29
C PRO A 29 -13.89 -5.50 -9.67
N PRO A 30 -14.37 -6.49 -8.90
CA PRO A 30 -14.10 -7.91 -9.09
C PRO A 30 -14.47 -8.48 -10.46
N GLU A 31 -15.47 -7.90 -11.11
CA GLU A 31 -15.94 -8.30 -12.43
C GLU A 31 -15.02 -7.80 -13.55
N SER A 32 -14.19 -6.79 -13.29
CA SER A 32 -13.34 -6.18 -14.31
C SER A 32 -12.22 -7.12 -14.78
N ALA A 33 -11.94 -7.12 -16.08
CA ALA A 33 -10.76 -7.79 -16.64
C ALA A 33 -9.44 -7.24 -16.06
N MET A 34 -9.45 -6.01 -15.55
CA MET A 34 -8.30 -5.37 -14.91
C MET A 34 -8.22 -5.60 -13.40
N PHE A 35 -9.09 -6.44 -12.81
CA PHE A 35 -9.12 -6.68 -11.35
C PHE A 35 -7.77 -7.09 -10.75
N GLU A 36 -6.94 -7.81 -11.51
CA GLU A 36 -5.60 -8.20 -11.04
C GLU A 36 -4.59 -7.06 -11.05
N ARG A 37 -4.86 -5.95 -11.75
CA ARG A 37 -4.04 -4.74 -11.75
C ARG A 37 -4.40 -3.93 -10.50
N CYS A 38 -3.56 -4.05 -9.49
CA CYS A 38 -3.70 -3.39 -8.20
C CYS A 38 -2.71 -2.24 -8.09
N VAL A 39 -2.92 -1.41 -7.09
CA VAL A 39 -1.94 -0.39 -6.70
C VAL A 39 -1.18 -0.88 -5.48
N GLY A 40 0.14 -0.84 -5.55
CA GLY A 40 1.05 -1.03 -4.43
C GLY A 40 1.64 0.30 -4.01
N LEU A 41 1.38 0.69 -2.76
CA LEU A 41 1.94 1.86 -2.10
C LEU A 41 3.08 1.44 -1.18
N GLY A 42 4.14 2.24 -1.15
CA GLY A 42 5.20 2.17 -0.16
C GLY A 42 5.57 3.58 0.30
N TRP A 43 5.76 3.76 1.61
CA TRP A 43 6.08 5.06 2.18
C TRP A 43 6.98 4.97 3.41
N CYS A 44 7.60 6.11 3.73
CA CYS A 44 8.38 6.33 4.94
C CYS A 44 7.72 7.45 5.74
N SER A 45 7.26 7.15 6.96
CA SER A 45 6.64 8.14 7.85
C SER A 45 7.63 9.21 8.32
N GLY A 46 8.89 8.84 8.56
CA GLY A 46 9.93 9.77 9.00
C GLY A 46 10.28 10.84 7.96
N CYS A 47 10.48 10.42 6.70
CA CYS A 47 10.79 11.34 5.61
C CYS A 47 9.54 11.95 4.95
N ARG A 48 8.34 11.44 5.25
CA ARG A 48 7.07 11.81 4.59
C ARG A 48 7.14 11.72 3.07
N ILE A 49 7.80 10.67 2.58
CA ILE A 49 7.92 10.36 1.16
C ILE A 49 7.17 9.07 0.86
N TYR A 50 6.58 8.99 -0.33
CA TYR A 50 5.86 7.82 -0.78
C TYR A 50 6.09 7.55 -2.27
N SER A 51 5.73 6.34 -2.68
CA SER A 51 5.69 5.92 -4.08
C SER A 51 4.54 4.94 -4.28
N ALA A 52 3.83 5.10 -5.39
CA ALA A 52 2.85 4.15 -5.88
C ALA A 52 3.38 3.42 -7.12
N THR A 53 3.01 2.15 -7.27
CA THR A 53 3.29 1.39 -8.47
C THR A 53 2.16 0.44 -8.79
N MET A 54 1.99 0.12 -10.06
CA MET A 54 1.01 -0.86 -10.48
C MET A 54 1.57 -2.26 -10.27
N VAL A 55 0.88 -3.07 -9.48
CA VAL A 55 1.29 -4.45 -9.16
C VAL A 55 0.23 -5.44 -9.63
N ARG A 56 0.66 -6.64 -10.01
CA ARG A 56 -0.27 -7.73 -10.31
C ARG A 56 -0.54 -8.55 -9.05
N VAL A 57 -1.81 -8.63 -8.65
CA VAL A 57 -2.26 -9.48 -7.55
C VAL A 57 -3.30 -10.47 -8.09
N PRO A 58 -3.05 -11.80 -8.01
CA PRO A 58 -4.00 -12.81 -8.50
C PRO A 58 -5.39 -12.65 -7.89
N ARG A 59 -6.44 -12.99 -8.64
CA ARG A 59 -7.84 -12.97 -8.15
C ARG A 59 -8.05 -13.72 -6.83
N THR A 60 -7.35 -14.84 -6.65
CA THR A 60 -7.45 -15.71 -5.48
C THR A 60 -6.85 -15.11 -4.21
N ARG A 61 -6.04 -14.06 -4.32
CA ARG A 61 -5.41 -13.41 -3.17
C ARG A 61 -6.33 -12.33 -2.60
N VAL A 62 -6.74 -12.56 -1.35
CA VAL A 62 -7.43 -11.58 -0.52
C VAL A 62 -6.42 -10.53 -0.05
N LEU A 63 -6.76 -9.25 -0.26
CA LEU A 63 -6.02 -8.11 0.27
C LEU A 63 -6.76 -7.56 1.47
N VAL A 64 -6.02 -7.10 2.49
CA VAL A 64 -6.63 -6.44 3.64
C VAL A 64 -7.08 -5.05 3.21
N ASP A 65 -8.38 -4.82 3.21
CA ASP A 65 -8.94 -3.52 2.84
C ASP A 65 -9.05 -2.61 4.07
N ALA A 66 -7.99 -1.85 4.33
CA ALA A 66 -7.97 -0.85 5.40
C ALA A 66 -8.93 0.32 5.16
N LEU A 67 -9.48 0.44 3.93
CA LEU A 67 -10.47 1.45 3.57
C LEU A 67 -11.90 0.93 3.70
N ALA A 68 -12.11 -0.37 3.98
CA ALA A 68 -13.44 -0.98 4.04
C ALA A 68 -14.35 -0.37 5.11
N SER A 69 -13.78 0.25 6.16
CA SER A 69 -14.56 0.93 7.19
C SER A 69 -15.00 2.35 6.81
N LEU A 70 -14.59 2.85 5.64
CA LEU A 70 -14.93 4.19 5.18
C LEU A 70 -16.20 4.20 4.34
N PRO A 71 -16.99 5.28 4.38
CA PRO A 71 -18.01 5.56 3.37
C PRO A 71 -17.43 5.53 1.95
N GLU A 72 -18.24 5.13 0.97
CA GLU A 72 -17.82 4.98 -0.43
C GLU A 72 -17.26 6.29 -1.01
N ASP A 73 -17.94 7.42 -0.76
CA ASP A 73 -17.54 8.75 -1.18
C ASP A 73 -16.16 9.17 -0.61
N GLN A 74 -15.92 8.86 0.67
CA GLN A 74 -14.66 9.14 1.33
C GLN A 74 -13.54 8.24 0.82
N ARG A 75 -13.84 6.97 0.55
CA ARG A 75 -12.92 6.01 -0.06
C ARG A 75 -12.51 6.48 -1.45
N GLU A 76 -13.46 6.81 -2.31
CA GLU A 76 -13.18 7.29 -3.67
C GLU A 76 -12.33 8.56 -3.67
N ARG A 77 -12.59 9.50 -2.74
CA ARG A 77 -11.78 10.70 -2.60
C ARG A 77 -10.33 10.36 -2.24
N LEU A 78 -10.10 9.53 -1.24
CA LEU A 78 -8.75 9.12 -0.86
C LEU A 78 -8.04 8.37 -1.99
N LEU A 79 -8.77 7.53 -2.75
CA LEU A 79 -8.20 6.83 -3.90
C LEU A 79 -7.80 7.76 -5.05
N ARG A 80 -8.37 8.96 -5.15
CA ARG A 80 -7.99 9.99 -6.11
C ARG A 80 -6.83 10.87 -5.62
N GLU A 81 -6.56 10.89 -4.33
CA GLU A 81 -5.56 11.74 -3.68
C GLU A 81 -4.51 10.89 -2.94
N GLU A 82 -3.50 10.41 -3.66
CA GLU A 82 -2.50 9.45 -3.13
C GLU A 82 -1.81 9.94 -1.85
N ALA A 83 -1.49 11.24 -1.76
CA ALA A 83 -0.90 11.84 -0.56
C ALA A 83 -1.84 11.73 0.66
N ALA A 84 -3.13 12.05 0.48
CA ALA A 84 -4.12 11.97 1.55
C ALA A 84 -4.36 10.51 1.98
N LEU A 85 -4.31 9.57 1.04
CA LEU A 85 -4.38 8.14 1.33
C LEU A 85 -3.19 7.67 2.16
N VAL A 86 -1.97 8.09 1.81
CA VAL A 86 -0.76 7.76 2.58
C VAL A 86 -0.85 8.33 3.99
N ASP A 87 -1.23 9.60 4.15
CA ASP A 87 -1.39 10.22 5.47
C ASP A 87 -2.44 9.48 6.32
N PHE A 88 -3.57 9.09 5.73
CA PHE A 88 -4.60 8.30 6.40
C PHE A 88 -4.08 6.93 6.86
N LEU A 89 -3.35 6.23 5.98
CA LEU A 89 -2.80 4.91 6.29
C LEU A 89 -1.68 4.99 7.34
N ASP A 90 -0.86 6.03 7.30
CA ASP A 90 0.25 6.23 8.24
C ASP A 90 -0.26 6.40 9.68
N GLY A 91 -1.29 7.22 9.87
CA GLY A 91 -1.93 7.42 11.18
C GLY A 91 -2.59 6.17 11.76
N ARG A 92 -2.90 5.16 10.93
CA ARG A 92 -3.48 3.87 11.36
C ARG A 92 -2.43 2.77 11.55
N GLY A 93 -1.15 3.07 11.32
CA GLY A 93 -0.09 2.07 11.32
C GLY A 93 -0.19 1.09 10.15
N GLY A 94 -0.72 1.54 9.01
CA GLY A 94 -1.00 0.74 7.81
C GLY A 94 0.22 -0.02 7.34
N GLU A 95 0.35 -1.27 7.76
CA GLU A 95 1.32 -2.20 7.24
C GLU A 95 0.58 -3.48 6.87
N GLN A 96 0.47 -3.74 5.58
CA GLN A 96 0.14 -5.08 5.12
C GLN A 96 1.43 -5.87 5.13
N ARG A 97 1.61 -6.75 6.13
CA ARG A 97 2.71 -7.72 6.09
C ARG A 97 2.65 -8.42 4.73
N PRO A 98 3.75 -8.48 3.96
CA PRO A 98 3.76 -9.28 2.74
C PRO A 98 3.42 -10.72 3.16
N SER A 99 2.26 -11.21 2.75
CA SER A 99 1.98 -12.64 2.82
C SER A 99 2.99 -13.27 1.86
N THR A 100 4.01 -13.90 2.42
CA THR A 100 4.90 -14.82 1.72
C THR A 100 3.99 -15.77 0.94
N PRO A 101 4.17 -15.97 -0.37
CA PRO A 101 3.56 -17.11 -1.01
C PRO A 101 4.17 -18.33 -0.31
N GLY A 102 3.35 -19.07 0.45
CA GLY A 102 3.72 -20.43 0.81
C GLY A 102 3.98 -21.18 -0.49
N MET A 103 5.12 -21.87 -0.53
CA MET A 103 5.65 -22.69 -1.62
C MET A 103 4.58 -23.54 -2.31
#